data_AF-A0A0P9RWC9-F1
#
_entry.id   AF-A0A0P9RWC9-F1
#
_cell.length_a   1.000
_cell.length_b   1.000
_cell.length_c   1.000
_cell.angle_alpha   90.00
_cell.angle_beta   90.00
_cell.angle_gamma   90.00
#
_symmetry.space_group_name_H-M   'P 1'
#
loop_
_entity.id
_entity.type
_entity.pdbx_description
1 polymer ?
#
loop_
_entity_poly.entity_id
_entity_poly.type
_entity_poly.pdbx_seq_one_letter_code
_entity_poly.pdbx_strand_id
1 'polypeptide(L)'
;MKQELDAAVVNAGCLLFFPTSQQVAPKNDVLDSMLYVQLAASKQHPRFAEFGKWNETRLAAALRFGWVLNASEHVSEPLPVDAVRTVWGCLERALAPSVSAQTLQDAETLMRKGCKQSAHNTALQLLRSQTVQSGLNHAGKLQVGVVLQLGFFDDQHNLTLAQLQFATRQPLPSGFLFEVLEPQSVYGNIAVTVYKMQLIEQVYSQFRDDIDTALSRRRPGMIMSLGETPYV
;
A
#
# COMPACT_ATOMS: atom_id res chain seq x y z
N MET A 1 -22.88 4.41 -7.49
CA MET A 1 -23.37 3.47 -6.45
C MET A 1 -22.55 3.72 -5.20
N LYS A 2 -23.16 3.69 -4.02
CA LYS A 2 -22.51 3.98 -2.73
C LYS A 2 -21.68 2.77 -2.31
N GLN A 3 -20.41 2.96 -1.98
CA GLN A 3 -19.56 1.90 -1.45
C GLN A 3 -19.20 2.24 0.00
N GLU A 4 -19.72 1.47 0.95
CA GLU A 4 -19.37 1.59 2.37
C GLU A 4 -18.14 0.71 2.66
N LEU A 5 -17.19 1.24 3.43
CA LEU A 5 -15.96 0.53 3.82
C LEU A 5 -16.16 -0.12 5.20
N ASP A 6 -15.91 -1.42 5.29
CA ASP A 6 -16.07 -2.19 6.54
C ASP A 6 -14.73 -2.53 7.20
N ALA A 7 -13.68 -2.69 6.38
CA ALA A 7 -12.37 -3.08 6.87
C ALA A 7 -11.25 -2.36 6.14
N ALA A 8 -10.31 -1.84 6.92
CA ALA A 8 -8.97 -1.48 6.48
C ALA A 8 -7.99 -2.55 6.97
N VAL A 9 -7.20 -3.10 6.06
CA VAL A 9 -6.23 -4.15 6.36
C VAL A 9 -4.86 -3.69 5.93
N VAL A 10 -3.90 -3.78 6.86
CA VAL A 10 -2.48 -3.64 6.57
C VAL A 10 -1.97 -4.99 6.10
N ASN A 11 -1.43 -5.03 4.89
CA ASN A 11 -0.80 -6.18 4.26
C ASN A 11 0.66 -5.81 3.92
N ALA A 12 1.55 -6.05 4.88
CA ALA A 12 2.93 -5.60 4.89
C ALA A 12 3.04 -4.09 4.59
N GLY A 13 3.53 -3.72 3.40
CA GLY A 13 3.69 -2.31 2.98
C GLY A 13 2.47 -1.71 2.30
N CYS A 14 1.35 -2.44 2.27
CA CYS A 14 0.13 -2.08 1.56
C CYS A 14 -1.03 -1.88 2.53
N LEU A 15 -1.76 -0.78 2.37
CA LEU A 15 -3.00 -0.51 3.07
C LEU A 15 -4.17 -0.76 2.12
N LEU A 16 -5.05 -1.68 2.46
CA LEU A 16 -6.15 -2.13 1.61
C LEU A 16 -7.50 -1.82 2.26
N PHE A 17 -8.41 -1.25 1.48
CA PHE A 17 -9.80 -0.98 1.85
C PHE A 17 -10.74 -1.87 1.05
N PHE A 18 -11.70 -2.46 1.76
CA PHE A 18 -12.67 -3.39 1.19
C PHE A 18 -14.11 -2.91 1.45
N PRO A 19 -15.04 -3.13 0.50
CA PRO A 19 -16.46 -2.87 0.73
C PRO A 19 -17.06 -3.83 1.77
N THR A 20 -18.07 -3.36 2.48
CA THR A 20 -18.85 -4.15 3.47
C THR A 20 -19.48 -5.41 2.88
N SER A 21 -19.81 -5.40 1.60
CA SER A 21 -20.45 -6.48 0.86
C SER A 21 -19.52 -7.67 0.56
N GLN A 22 -18.21 -7.55 0.80
CA GLN A 22 -17.25 -8.51 0.28
C GLN A 22 -17.22 -9.83 1.06
N GLN A 23 -17.28 -10.94 0.32
CA GLN A 23 -17.13 -12.29 0.87
C GLN A 23 -15.71 -12.53 1.41
N VAL A 24 -15.62 -13.31 2.49
CA VAL A 24 -14.36 -13.60 3.21
C VAL A 24 -13.34 -14.35 2.35
N ALA A 25 -13.77 -15.37 1.60
CA ALA A 25 -12.85 -16.19 0.80
C ALA A 25 -12.12 -15.38 -0.31
N PRO A 26 -12.83 -14.62 -1.18
CA PRO A 26 -12.18 -13.72 -2.14
C PRO A 26 -11.25 -12.67 -1.51
N LYS A 27 -11.56 -12.23 -0.28
CA LYS A 27 -10.71 -11.29 0.46
C LYS A 27 -9.39 -11.94 0.89
N ASN A 28 -9.41 -13.18 1.39
CA ASN A 28 -8.19 -13.87 1.83
C ASN A 28 -7.27 -14.20 0.64
N ASP A 29 -7.83 -14.66 -0.48
CA ASP A 29 -7.05 -14.93 -1.71
C ASP A 29 -6.32 -13.68 -2.21
N VAL A 30 -7.01 -12.54 -2.21
CA VAL A 30 -6.43 -11.24 -2.53
C VAL A 30 -5.28 -10.89 -1.59
N LEU A 31 -5.50 -11.02 -0.27
CA LEU A 31 -4.51 -10.64 0.73
C LEU A 31 -3.27 -11.53 0.63
N ASP A 32 -3.46 -12.84 0.47
CA ASP A 32 -2.36 -13.78 0.32
C ASP A 32 -1.60 -13.58 -0.98
N SER A 33 -2.29 -13.43 -2.09
CA SER A 33 -1.67 -13.14 -3.38
C SER A 33 -0.83 -11.85 -3.33
N MET A 34 -1.38 -10.77 -2.76
CA MET A 34 -0.67 -9.49 -2.60
C MET A 34 0.53 -9.60 -1.67
N LEU A 35 0.43 -10.34 -0.57
CA LEU A 35 1.54 -10.54 0.35
C LEU A 35 2.65 -11.35 -0.33
N TYR A 36 2.28 -12.44 -1.00
CA TYR A 36 3.22 -13.35 -1.64
C TYR A 36 4.08 -12.64 -2.68
N VAL A 37 3.49 -11.85 -3.56
CA VAL A 37 4.23 -11.13 -4.61
C VAL A 37 5.15 -10.04 -4.04
N GLN A 38 4.73 -9.37 -2.96
CA GLN A 38 5.58 -8.41 -2.24
C GLN A 38 6.80 -9.11 -1.62
N LEU A 39 6.61 -10.27 -0.99
CA LEU A 39 7.69 -11.03 -0.37
C LEU A 39 8.64 -11.64 -1.42
N ALA A 40 8.11 -12.14 -2.53
CA ALA A 40 8.89 -12.66 -3.64
C ALA A 40 9.81 -11.60 -4.25
N ALA A 41 9.31 -10.37 -4.41
CA ALA A 41 10.11 -9.24 -4.86
C ALA A 41 11.15 -8.80 -3.80
N SER A 42 10.74 -8.69 -2.53
CA SER A 42 11.63 -8.29 -1.44
C SER A 42 12.75 -9.30 -1.15
N LYS A 43 12.57 -10.56 -1.54
CA LYS A 43 13.61 -11.60 -1.47
C LYS A 43 14.74 -11.36 -2.49
N GLN A 44 14.44 -10.74 -3.62
CA GLN A 44 15.38 -10.53 -4.73
C GLN A 44 15.98 -9.13 -4.73
N HIS A 45 15.17 -8.13 -4.39
CA HIS A 45 15.56 -6.72 -4.47
C HIS A 45 15.20 -5.98 -3.18
N PRO A 46 16.15 -5.26 -2.55
CA PRO A 46 15.84 -4.41 -1.40
C PRO A 46 14.91 -3.26 -1.83
N ARG A 47 13.65 -3.28 -1.36
CA ARG A 47 12.57 -2.37 -1.78
C ARG A 47 12.95 -0.88 -1.84
N PHE A 48 13.70 -0.39 -0.86
CA PHE A 48 14.04 1.04 -0.73
C PHE A 48 15.29 1.46 -1.53
N ALA A 49 16.17 0.52 -1.85
CA ALA A 49 17.40 0.80 -2.61
C ALA A 49 17.22 0.52 -4.11
N GLU A 50 16.46 -0.52 -4.47
CA GLU A 50 16.25 -0.98 -5.83
C GLU A 50 14.75 -1.02 -6.18
N PHE A 51 14.03 0.07 -5.86
CA PHE A 51 12.57 0.13 -6.01
C PHE A 51 12.07 -0.23 -7.42
N GLY A 52 12.75 0.24 -8.48
CA GLY A 52 12.36 -0.07 -9.86
C GLY A 52 12.32 -1.57 -10.12
N LYS A 53 13.44 -2.27 -9.86
CA LYS A 53 13.53 -3.73 -10.00
C LYS A 53 12.60 -4.48 -9.05
N TRP A 54 12.45 -3.99 -7.82
CA TRP A 54 11.51 -4.55 -6.85
C TRP A 54 10.08 -4.49 -7.39
N ASN A 55 9.66 -3.34 -7.93
CA ASN A 55 8.32 -3.18 -8.47
C ASN A 55 8.09 -3.98 -9.76
N GLU A 56 9.07 -4.03 -10.66
CA GLU A 56 9.03 -4.88 -11.86
C GLU A 56 8.85 -6.36 -11.49
N THR A 57 9.65 -6.84 -10.53
CA THR A 57 9.56 -8.22 -10.03
C THR A 57 8.22 -8.49 -9.36
N ARG A 58 7.72 -7.56 -8.54
CA ARG A 58 6.42 -7.66 -7.89
C ARG A 58 5.29 -7.75 -8.92
N LEU A 59 5.31 -6.88 -9.94
CA LEU A 59 4.28 -6.84 -10.97
C LEU A 59 4.33 -8.09 -11.85
N ALA A 60 5.52 -8.52 -12.28
CA ALA A 60 5.68 -9.76 -13.03
C ALA A 60 5.19 -10.99 -12.26
N ALA A 61 5.47 -11.05 -10.95
CA ALA A 61 4.93 -12.09 -10.08
C ALA A 61 3.40 -12.01 -9.97
N ALA A 62 2.84 -10.81 -9.78
CA ALA A 62 1.38 -10.63 -9.75
C ALA A 62 0.71 -11.15 -11.02
N LEU A 63 1.23 -10.78 -12.20
CA LEU A 63 0.72 -11.24 -13.48
C LEU A 63 0.80 -12.77 -13.63
N ARG A 64 1.89 -13.37 -13.16
CA ARG A 64 2.06 -14.83 -13.15
C ARG A 64 1.04 -15.54 -12.26
N PHE A 65 0.67 -14.97 -11.12
CA PHE A 65 -0.22 -15.58 -10.13
C PHE A 65 -1.68 -15.13 -10.26
N GLY A 66 -2.10 -14.75 -11.47
CA GLY A 66 -3.51 -14.56 -11.80
C GLY A 66 -4.01 -13.13 -11.71
N TRP A 67 -3.17 -12.14 -11.37
CA TRP A 67 -3.58 -10.75 -11.52
C TRP A 67 -3.54 -10.34 -12.99
N VAL A 68 -4.61 -9.69 -13.46
CA VAL A 68 -4.64 -9.03 -14.77
C VAL A 68 -4.48 -7.54 -14.55
N LEU A 69 -3.58 -6.92 -15.32
CA LEU A 69 -3.40 -5.46 -15.33
C LEU A 69 -4.29 -4.86 -16.41
N ASN A 70 -5.31 -4.11 -15.98
CA ASN A 70 -6.28 -3.48 -16.88
C ASN A 70 -5.81 -2.09 -17.34
N ALA A 71 -5.17 -1.34 -16.45
CA ALA A 71 -4.62 -0.03 -16.75
C ALA A 71 -3.50 0.34 -15.76
N SER A 72 -2.58 1.19 -16.19
CA SER A 72 -1.59 1.81 -15.31
C SER A 72 -1.33 3.26 -15.70
N GLU A 73 -1.18 4.12 -14.72
CA GLU A 73 -0.80 5.51 -14.89
C GLU A 73 0.37 5.85 -13.96
N HIS A 74 1.37 6.56 -14.46
CA HIS A 74 2.55 6.95 -13.69
C HIS A 74 2.74 8.46 -13.74
N VAL A 75 2.92 9.05 -12.56
CA VAL A 75 3.25 10.46 -12.39
C VAL A 75 4.48 10.56 -11.51
N SER A 76 5.44 11.39 -11.91
CA SER A 76 6.63 11.69 -11.11
C SER A 76 6.95 13.17 -11.22
N GLU A 77 6.65 13.92 -10.16
CA GLU A 77 6.73 15.37 -10.16
C GLU A 77 7.40 15.88 -8.89
N PRO A 78 8.09 17.03 -8.95
CA PRO A 78 8.62 17.69 -7.76
C PRO A 78 7.46 18.17 -6.88
N LEU A 79 7.66 18.14 -5.56
CA LEU A 79 6.68 18.68 -4.63
C LEU A 79 6.65 20.22 -4.77
N PRO A 80 5.51 20.86 -5.11
CA PRO A 80 5.48 22.31 -5.28
C PRO A 80 5.75 23.06 -3.97
N VAL A 81 6.53 24.15 -4.03
CA VAL A 81 6.99 24.89 -2.85
C VAL A 81 5.84 25.46 -2.01
N ASP A 82 4.78 25.91 -2.66
CA ASP A 82 3.61 26.51 -1.98
C ASP A 82 2.51 25.49 -1.64
N ALA A 83 2.72 24.22 -1.98
CA ALA A 83 1.71 23.20 -1.77
C ALA A 83 1.85 22.55 -0.39
N VAL A 84 0.82 22.68 0.45
CA VAL A 84 0.64 21.81 1.61
C VAL A 84 0.25 20.43 1.10
N ARG A 85 1.17 19.46 1.22
CA ARG A 85 0.93 18.05 0.85
C ARG A 85 1.36 17.14 1.97
N THR A 86 0.62 16.04 2.10
CA THR A 86 0.96 14.91 2.97
C THR A 86 1.13 13.67 2.09
N VAL A 87 1.68 12.58 2.65
CA VAL A 87 1.76 11.30 1.92
C VAL A 87 0.36 10.84 1.48
N TRP A 88 -0.62 10.94 2.39
CA TRP A 88 -2.03 10.63 2.10
C TRP A 88 -2.58 11.50 0.96
N GLY A 89 -2.37 12.82 1.03
CA GLY A 89 -2.90 13.75 0.01
C GLY A 89 -2.25 13.58 -1.37
N CYS A 90 -1.04 13.03 -1.46
CA CYS A 90 -0.45 12.63 -2.75
C CYS A 90 -1.13 11.38 -3.32
N LEU A 91 -1.40 10.37 -2.49
CA LEU A 91 -2.11 9.15 -2.89
C LEU A 91 -3.56 9.44 -3.26
N GLU A 92 -4.26 10.22 -2.46
CA GLU A 92 -5.65 10.63 -2.68
C GLU A 92 -5.81 11.32 -4.04
N ARG A 93 -4.94 12.29 -4.37
CA ARG A 93 -4.97 12.97 -5.67
C ARG A 93 -4.81 11.99 -6.83
N ALA A 94 -3.87 11.05 -6.72
CA ALA A 94 -3.64 10.06 -7.76
C ALA A 94 -4.82 9.09 -7.92
N LEU A 95 -5.54 8.80 -6.83
CA LEU A 95 -6.68 7.89 -6.83
C LEU A 95 -8.01 8.54 -7.21
N ALA A 96 -8.15 9.86 -7.05
CA ALA A 96 -9.38 10.60 -7.32
C ALA A 96 -10.03 10.36 -8.71
N PRO A 97 -9.27 10.11 -9.80
CA PRO A 97 -9.88 9.75 -11.10
C PRO A 97 -10.57 8.38 -11.13
N SER A 98 -10.27 7.51 -10.16
CA SER A 98 -10.70 6.09 -10.17
C SER A 98 -11.48 5.66 -8.93
N VAL A 99 -11.35 6.39 -7.82
CA VAL A 99 -12.02 6.11 -6.55
C VAL A 99 -12.91 7.29 -6.19
N SER A 100 -14.13 7.01 -5.73
CA SER A 100 -15.09 8.07 -5.40
C SER A 100 -14.59 8.96 -4.26
N ALA A 101 -14.89 10.26 -4.31
CA ALA A 101 -14.50 11.22 -3.28
C ALA A 101 -15.00 10.80 -1.88
N GLN A 102 -16.22 10.26 -1.79
CA GLN A 102 -16.77 9.77 -0.53
C GLN A 102 -15.95 8.60 0.03
N THR A 103 -15.60 7.62 -0.82
CA THR A 103 -14.79 6.46 -0.41
C THR A 103 -13.40 6.89 0.08
N LEU A 104 -12.78 7.87 -0.59
CA LEU A 104 -11.50 8.44 -0.17
C LEU A 104 -11.62 9.16 1.19
N GLN A 105 -12.69 9.93 1.39
CA GLN A 105 -12.98 10.63 2.64
C GLN A 105 -13.25 9.66 3.81
N ASP A 106 -13.99 8.58 3.55
CA ASP A 106 -14.30 7.55 4.54
C ASP A 106 -13.00 6.82 4.96
N ALA A 107 -12.17 6.46 3.98
CA ALA A 107 -10.86 5.85 4.23
C ALA A 107 -9.93 6.78 5.04
N GLU A 108 -9.90 8.07 4.72
CA GLU A 108 -9.13 9.06 5.46
C GLU A 108 -9.62 9.17 6.91
N THR A 109 -10.94 9.24 7.10
CA THR A 109 -11.56 9.34 8.43
C THR A 109 -11.20 8.12 9.29
N LEU A 110 -11.30 6.92 8.70
CA LEU A 110 -10.93 5.66 9.34
C LEU A 110 -9.45 5.66 9.75
N MET A 111 -8.56 6.08 8.85
CA MET A 111 -7.12 6.13 9.13
C MET A 111 -6.75 7.19 10.16
N ARG A 112 -7.35 8.38 10.10
CA ARG A 112 -7.14 9.42 11.12
C ARG A 112 -7.62 8.97 12.49
N LYS A 113 -8.74 8.26 12.56
CA LYS A 113 -9.22 7.64 13.81
C LYS A 113 -8.21 6.62 14.33
N GLY A 114 -7.75 5.69 13.47
CA GLY A 114 -6.74 4.69 13.83
C GLY A 114 -5.42 5.31 14.32
N CYS A 115 -4.92 6.35 13.65
CA CYS A 115 -3.70 7.07 14.05
C CYS A 115 -3.87 7.81 15.39
N LYS A 116 -5.03 8.42 15.66
CA LYS A 116 -5.32 9.08 16.95
C LYS A 116 -5.45 8.09 18.10
N GLN A 117 -5.90 6.88 17.81
CA GLN A 117 -6.26 5.90 18.84
C GLN A 117 -5.08 5.15 19.45
N SER A 118 -3.83 5.24 18.95
CA SER A 118 -2.74 4.62 19.72
C SER A 118 -1.29 4.94 19.32
N ALA A 119 -0.42 4.88 20.34
CA ALA A 119 0.99 4.53 20.22
C ALA A 119 1.24 3.00 20.11
N HIS A 120 0.20 2.16 20.04
CA HIS A 120 0.25 0.70 20.26
C HIS A 120 -0.51 -0.15 19.21
N ASN A 121 -1.00 0.45 18.13
CA ASN A 121 -1.70 -0.27 17.06
C ASN A 121 -0.63 -0.97 16.22
N THR A 122 -0.56 -2.28 16.41
CA THR A 122 0.40 -3.16 15.76
C THR A 122 0.29 -3.14 14.25
N ALA A 123 -0.92 -2.96 13.69
CA ALA A 123 -1.12 -2.83 12.25
C ALA A 123 -0.47 -1.54 11.71
N LEU A 124 -0.62 -0.40 12.40
CA LEU A 124 0.04 0.86 12.00
C LEU A 124 1.56 0.80 12.20
N GLN A 125 2.04 0.13 13.25
CA GLN A 125 3.47 -0.11 13.45
C GLN A 125 4.04 -1.00 12.34
N LEU A 126 3.32 -2.06 11.97
CA LEU A 126 3.65 -2.92 10.83
C LEU A 126 3.72 -2.09 9.55
N LEU A 127 2.66 -1.35 9.22
CA LEU A 127 2.61 -0.50 8.03
C LEU A 127 3.82 0.43 7.98
N ARG A 128 4.11 1.15 9.07
CA ARG A 128 5.27 2.04 9.13
C ARG A 128 6.58 1.30 8.90
N SER A 129 6.79 0.15 9.57
CA SER A 129 8.02 -0.64 9.46
C SER A 129 8.26 -1.16 8.04
N GLN A 130 7.20 -1.35 7.26
CA GLN A 130 7.26 -1.86 5.88
C GLN A 130 7.29 -0.75 4.83
N THR A 131 7.01 0.51 5.22
CA THR A 131 6.83 1.62 4.28
C THR A 131 7.82 2.76 4.45
N VAL A 132 8.47 2.87 5.61
CA VAL A 132 9.42 3.93 5.92
C VAL A 132 10.75 3.32 6.36
N GLN A 133 11.83 3.67 5.66
CA GLN A 133 13.19 3.31 6.05
C GLN A 133 14.01 4.57 6.28
N SER A 134 14.53 4.73 7.49
CA SER A 134 15.47 5.80 7.83
C SER A 134 16.90 5.26 7.81
N GLY A 135 17.82 6.06 7.27
CA GLY A 135 19.24 5.75 7.22
C GLY A 135 20.07 6.96 6.85
N LEU A 136 21.35 6.75 6.58
CA LEU A 136 22.25 7.77 6.05
C LEU A 136 22.47 7.53 4.57
N ASN A 137 22.52 8.61 3.79
CA ASN A 137 22.94 8.55 2.39
C ASN A 137 24.48 8.45 2.28
N HIS A 138 24.98 8.31 1.05
CA HIS A 138 26.42 8.24 0.76
C HIS A 138 27.23 9.45 1.28
N ALA A 139 26.58 10.59 1.51
CA ALA A 139 27.18 11.80 2.06
C ALA A 139 27.03 11.91 3.59
N GLY A 140 26.59 10.85 4.27
CA GLY A 140 26.39 10.83 5.73
C GLY A 140 25.21 11.66 6.22
N LYS A 141 24.31 12.11 5.34
CA LYS A 141 23.12 12.89 5.71
C LYS A 141 21.91 11.98 5.88
N LEU A 142 21.00 12.38 6.76
CA LEU A 142 19.72 11.68 6.94
C LEU A 142 18.98 11.54 5.61
N GLN A 143 18.56 10.31 5.34
CA GLN A 143 17.67 9.96 4.25
C GLN A 143 16.58 9.04 4.79
N VAL A 144 15.34 9.42 4.51
CA VAL A 144 14.14 8.65 4.81
C VAL A 144 13.50 8.26 3.49
N GLY A 145 13.57 6.99 3.14
CA GLY A 145 12.88 6.42 1.99
C GLY A 145 11.45 6.04 2.36
N VAL A 146 10.50 6.39 1.51
CA VAL A 146 9.09 6.04 1.66
C VAL A 146 8.66 5.22 0.45
N VAL A 147 8.10 4.04 0.69
CA VAL A 147 7.47 3.18 -0.30
C VAL A 147 6.16 2.66 0.29
N LEU A 148 5.04 3.18 -0.19
CA LEU A 148 3.70 2.86 0.35
C LEU A 148 2.77 2.46 -0.77
N GLN A 149 1.97 1.43 -0.51
CA GLN A 149 0.87 1.03 -1.39
C GLN A 149 -0.47 1.30 -0.72
N LEU A 150 -1.44 1.81 -1.49
CA LEU A 150 -2.80 2.12 -1.06
C LEU A 150 -3.79 1.54 -2.06
N GLY A 151 -4.58 0.56 -1.65
CA GLY A 151 -5.49 -0.17 -2.52
C GLY A 151 -6.94 -0.06 -2.09
N PHE A 152 -7.82 0.02 -3.07
CA PHE A 152 -9.28 0.00 -2.91
C PHE A 152 -9.86 -1.11 -3.78
N PHE A 153 -10.63 -2.00 -3.17
CA PHE A 153 -11.44 -2.97 -3.89
C PHE A 153 -12.82 -2.37 -4.16
N ASP A 154 -13.41 -2.64 -5.32
CA ASP A 154 -14.82 -2.36 -5.59
C ASP A 154 -15.70 -3.61 -5.38
N ASP A 155 -17.03 -3.44 -5.50
CA ASP A 155 -18.00 -4.54 -5.40
C ASP A 155 -17.85 -5.59 -6.52
N GLN A 156 -17.08 -5.28 -7.58
CA GLN A 156 -16.79 -6.17 -8.71
C GLN A 156 -15.44 -6.87 -8.56
N HIS A 157 -14.81 -6.76 -7.39
CA HIS A 157 -13.50 -7.33 -7.06
C HIS A 157 -12.34 -6.77 -7.90
N ASN A 158 -12.49 -5.58 -8.48
CA ASN A 158 -11.37 -4.86 -9.08
C ASN A 158 -10.59 -4.12 -8.00
N LEU A 159 -9.26 -4.17 -8.10
CA LEU A 159 -8.33 -3.42 -7.29
C LEU A 159 -7.90 -2.15 -8.03
N THR A 160 -8.10 -0.99 -7.41
CA THR A 160 -7.34 0.22 -7.75
C THR A 160 -6.23 0.41 -6.72
N LEU A 161 -4.98 0.31 -7.14
CA LEU A 161 -3.78 0.33 -6.29
C LEU A 161 -2.89 1.51 -6.64
N ALA A 162 -2.76 2.49 -5.76
CA ALA A 162 -1.73 3.52 -5.85
C ALA A 162 -0.46 3.06 -5.13
N GLN A 163 0.69 3.26 -5.76
CA GLN A 163 2.00 2.98 -5.20
C GLN A 163 2.84 4.26 -5.23
N LEU A 164 3.16 4.77 -4.05
CA LEU A 164 3.92 5.99 -3.87
C LEU A 164 5.35 5.67 -3.43
N GLN A 165 6.30 6.40 -4.01
CA GLN A 165 7.72 6.30 -3.70
C GLN A 165 8.38 7.68 -3.72
N PHE A 166 9.13 7.99 -2.67
CA PHE A 166 10.02 9.15 -2.64
C PHE A 166 11.09 8.99 -1.55
N ALA A 167 12.04 9.91 -1.50
CA ALA A 167 12.97 10.04 -0.40
C ALA A 167 12.96 11.47 0.15
N THR A 168 13.21 11.65 1.44
CA THR A 168 13.27 12.97 2.08
C THR A 168 14.35 13.01 3.16
N ARG A 169 14.85 14.20 3.49
CA ARG A 169 15.69 14.45 4.68
C ARG A 169 14.86 14.76 5.93
N GLN A 170 13.56 15.01 5.78
CA GLN A 170 12.64 15.24 6.87
C GLN A 170 12.43 13.94 7.67
N PRO A 171 12.63 13.94 8.99
CA PRO A 171 12.23 12.82 9.83
C PRO A 171 10.71 12.58 9.74
N LEU A 172 10.29 11.33 9.56
CA LEU A 172 8.87 10.97 9.50
C LEU A 172 8.43 10.24 10.78
N PRO A 173 7.52 10.83 11.59
CA PRO A 173 7.02 10.26 12.84
C PRO A 173 6.06 9.09 12.58
N SER A 174 5.44 8.55 13.65
CA SER A 174 4.45 7.48 13.54
C SER A 174 3.22 7.88 12.71
N GLY A 175 2.83 9.16 12.73
CA GLY A 175 1.73 9.72 11.97
C GLY A 175 2.03 10.08 10.51
N PHE A 176 3.13 9.57 9.93
CA PHE A 176 3.72 10.02 8.64
C PHE A 176 2.74 10.18 7.46
N LEU A 177 1.64 9.43 7.45
CA LEU A 177 0.60 9.54 6.41
C LEU A 177 0.02 10.95 6.31
N PHE A 178 -0.14 11.62 7.44
CA PHE A 178 -0.83 12.91 7.56
C PHE A 178 0.10 14.07 7.91
N GLU A 179 1.40 13.82 8.00
CA GLU A 179 2.40 14.86 8.22
C GLU A 179 2.59 15.68 6.95
N VAL A 180 2.74 16.98 7.13
CA VAL A 180 3.06 17.89 6.02
C VAL A 180 4.49 17.62 5.57
N LEU A 181 4.64 17.39 4.27
CA LEU A 181 5.92 17.21 3.61
C LEU A 181 6.53 18.57 3.30
N GLU A 182 7.78 18.76 3.70
CA GLU A 182 8.57 19.94 3.36
C GLU A 182 9.16 19.79 1.94
N PRO A 183 8.78 20.64 0.97
CA PRO A 183 9.24 20.53 -0.42
C PRO A 183 10.77 20.54 -0.56
N GLN A 184 11.44 21.41 0.19
CA GLN A 184 12.90 21.53 0.16
C GLN A 184 13.62 20.30 0.75
N SER A 185 12.89 19.48 1.52
CA SER A 185 13.42 18.30 2.16
C SER A 185 13.26 17.03 1.32
N VAL A 186 12.40 17.04 0.30
CA VAL A 186 12.25 15.93 -0.64
C VAL A 186 13.47 15.85 -1.57
N TYR A 187 14.02 14.64 -1.71
CA TYR A 187 15.04 14.34 -2.71
C TYR A 187 14.37 14.02 -4.05
N GLY A 188 14.48 14.94 -5.01
CA GLY A 188 13.91 14.77 -6.34
C GLY A 188 12.39 14.83 -6.35
N ASN A 189 11.75 13.87 -7.01
CA ASN A 189 10.31 13.86 -7.25
C ASN A 189 9.58 12.92 -6.28
N ILE A 190 8.29 13.18 -6.09
CA ILE A 190 7.36 12.18 -5.55
C ILE A 190 6.78 11.42 -6.74
N ALA A 191 7.04 10.12 -6.79
CA ALA A 191 6.52 9.24 -7.81
C ALA A 191 5.28 8.50 -7.29
N VAL A 192 4.21 8.49 -8.07
CA VAL A 192 3.00 7.69 -7.80
C VAL A 192 2.63 6.94 -9.06
N THR A 193 2.42 5.63 -8.93
CA THR A 193 1.88 4.79 -10.00
C THR A 193 0.55 4.19 -9.56
N VAL A 194 -0.49 4.38 -10.34
CA VAL A 194 -1.81 3.78 -10.10
C VAL A 194 -2.00 2.60 -11.04
N TYR A 195 -2.36 1.45 -10.48
CA TYR A 195 -2.69 0.24 -11.23
C TYR A 195 -4.18 -0.08 -11.04
N LYS A 196 -4.86 -0.45 -12.12
CA LYS A 196 -6.15 -1.12 -12.08
C LYS A 196 -5.94 -2.59 -12.39
N MET A 197 -6.30 -3.45 -11.45
CA MET A 197 -6.02 -4.88 -11.54
C MET A 197 -7.21 -5.70 -11.10
N GLN A 198 -7.27 -6.96 -11.53
CA GLN A 198 -8.27 -7.92 -11.08
C GLN A 198 -7.60 -9.28 -10.87
N LEU A 199 -7.96 -9.98 -9.78
CA LEU A 199 -7.48 -11.34 -9.56
C LEU A 199 -8.42 -12.33 -10.26
N ILE A 200 -7.89 -13.12 -11.18
CA ILE A 200 -8.63 -14.14 -11.90
C ILE A 200 -8.57 -15.45 -11.13
N GLU A 201 -9.70 -15.82 -10.56
CA GLU A 201 -9.84 -16.99 -9.68
C GLU A 201 -9.41 -18.30 -10.34
N GLN A 202 -9.72 -18.51 -11.62
CA GLN A 202 -9.35 -19.74 -12.34
C GLN A 202 -7.83 -19.90 -12.49
N VAL A 203 -7.08 -18.79 -12.49
CA VAL A 203 -5.61 -18.81 -12.54
C VAL A 203 -5.04 -18.92 -11.14
N TYR A 204 -5.55 -18.12 -10.20
CA TYR A 204 -5.07 -18.09 -8.82
C TYR A 204 -5.29 -19.42 -8.08
N SER A 205 -6.44 -20.07 -8.28
CA SER A 205 -6.78 -21.36 -7.64
C SER A 205 -5.75 -22.46 -7.88
N GLN A 206 -5.00 -22.42 -9.00
CA GLN A 206 -3.93 -23.36 -9.30
C GLN A 206 -2.70 -23.20 -8.39
N PHE A 207 -2.55 -22.03 -7.76
CA PHE A 207 -1.42 -21.68 -6.89
C PHE A 207 -1.82 -21.51 -5.44
N ARG A 208 -3.12 -21.60 -5.10
CA ARG A 208 -3.66 -21.29 -3.77
C ARG A 208 -2.94 -22.07 -2.68
N ASP A 209 -2.80 -23.38 -2.84
CA ASP A 209 -2.21 -24.25 -1.80
C ASP A 209 -0.70 -24.01 -1.61
N ASP A 210 0.02 -23.73 -2.71
CA ASP A 210 1.45 -23.40 -2.67
C ASP A 210 1.69 -22.06 -1.98
N ILE A 211 0.88 -21.05 -2.32
CA ILE A 211 0.91 -19.73 -1.69
C ILE A 211 0.53 -19.86 -0.21
N ASP A 212 -0.49 -20.66 0.10
CA ASP A 212 -0.93 -20.90 1.48
C ASP A 212 0.18 -21.49 2.34
N THR A 213 0.80 -22.55 1.83
CA THR A 213 1.92 -23.21 2.48
C THR A 213 3.08 -22.23 2.70
N ALA A 214 3.43 -21.44 1.68
CA ALA A 214 4.53 -20.47 1.74
C ALA A 214 4.27 -19.34 2.75
N LEU A 215 3.01 -18.93 2.93
CA LEU A 215 2.63 -17.82 3.79
C LEU A 215 2.22 -18.22 5.21
N SER A 216 1.90 -19.49 5.46
CA SER A 216 1.41 -20.00 6.75
C SER A 216 2.10 -19.42 7.98
N ARG A 217 3.44 -19.33 7.98
CA ARG A 217 4.24 -18.78 9.11
C ARG A 217 4.43 -17.26 9.10
N ARG A 218 4.11 -16.59 7.99
CA ARG A 218 4.33 -15.15 7.77
C ARG A 218 3.05 -14.33 7.98
N ARG A 219 1.88 -14.87 7.67
CA ARG A 219 0.60 -14.13 7.73
C ARG A 219 0.34 -13.42 9.06
N PRO A 220 0.47 -14.07 10.24
CA PRO A 220 0.05 -13.46 11.50
C PRO A 220 0.82 -12.19 11.87
N GLY A 221 2.01 -11.99 11.30
CA GLY A 221 2.84 -10.80 11.49
C GLY A 221 2.81 -9.81 10.33
N MET A 222 2.11 -10.12 9.24
CA MET A 222 2.16 -9.36 7.99
C MET A 222 0.79 -8.93 7.46
N ILE A 223 -0.30 -9.56 7.93
CA ILE A 223 -1.66 -9.14 7.60
C ILE A 223 -2.38 -8.82 8.91
N MET A 224 -2.78 -7.57 9.08
CA MET A 224 -3.42 -7.08 10.30
C MET A 224 -4.59 -6.15 9.98
N SER A 225 -5.73 -6.38 10.64
CA SER A 225 -6.87 -5.47 10.56
C SER A 225 -6.59 -4.19 11.36
N LEU A 226 -7.03 -3.05 10.85
CA LEU A 226 -7.01 -1.78 11.58
C LEU A 226 -8.24 -1.59 12.49
N GLY A 227 -9.26 -2.46 12.37
CA GLY A 227 -10.46 -2.50 13.21
C GLY A 227 -10.49 -3.67 14.19
N GLU A 228 -11.52 -3.71 15.05
CA GLU A 228 -11.66 -4.69 16.16
C GLU A 228 -11.89 -6.14 15.73
N THR A 229 -12.16 -6.41 14.45
CA THR A 229 -12.34 -7.77 13.94
C THR A 229 -10.98 -8.43 13.63
N PRO A 230 -10.59 -9.49 14.36
CA PRO A 230 -9.38 -10.23 14.06
C PRO A 230 -9.47 -10.89 12.68
N TYR A 231 -8.33 -11.02 12.01
CA TYR A 231 -8.16 -11.88 10.85
C TYR A 231 -8.34 -13.33 11.32
N VAL A 232 -9.35 -14.05 10.79
CA VAL A 232 -9.62 -15.47 11.05
C VAL A 232 -9.28 -16.26 9.81
#